data_AF-A0A7V2SYB7-F1
#
_entry.id   AF-A0A7V2SYB7-F1
#
_cell.length_a   1.000
_cell.length_b   1.000
_cell.length_c   1.000
_cell.angle_alpha   90.00
_cell.angle_beta   90.00
_cell.angle_gamma   90.00
#
_symmetry.space_group_name_H-M   'P 1'
#
loop_
_entity.id
_entity.type
_entity.pdbx_description
1 polymer ?
#
loop_
_entity_poly.entity_id
_entity_poly.type
_entity_poly.pdbx_seq_one_letter_code
_entity_poly.pdbx_strand_id
1 'polypeptide(L)' 'MSLTKNKVASVAYTLTVDNQVIDQADKENPMEFIQGVGGMIPG' A
#
# COMPACT_ATOMS: atom_id res chain seq x y z
N MET A 1 7.06 -9.49 -11.63
CA MET A 1 7.51 -9.77 -10.25
C MET A 1 6.28 -10.10 -9.44
N SER A 2 6.10 -11.37 -9.04
CA SER A 2 4.84 -11.83 -8.44
C SER A 2 4.90 -11.69 -6.92
N LEU A 3 4.09 -10.78 -6.39
CA LEU A 3 3.87 -10.55 -4.96
C LEU A 3 3.34 -11.86 -4.32
N THR A 4 4.18 -12.51 -3.51
CA THR A 4 3.94 -13.82 -2.88
C THR A 4 3.59 -13.64 -1.39
N LYS A 5 2.67 -14.44 -0.84
CA LYS A 5 2.26 -14.37 0.58
C LYS A 5 3.46 -14.41 1.53
N ASN A 6 3.39 -13.64 2.63
CA ASN A 6 4.42 -13.48 3.66
C ASN A 6 5.69 -12.76 3.20
N LYS A 7 5.61 -11.91 2.18
CA LYS A 7 6.68 -10.97 1.83
C LYS A 7 6.34 -9.55 2.26
N VAL A 8 7.35 -8.85 2.75
CA VAL A 8 7.30 -7.40 2.98
C VAL A 8 7.34 -6.73 1.62
N ALA A 9 6.34 -5.91 1.34
CA ALA A 9 6.22 -5.12 0.13
C ALA A 9 6.18 -3.64 0.49
N SER A 10 6.93 -2.83 -0.26
CA SER A 10 6.92 -1.38 -0.15
C SER A 10 6.16 -0.81 -1.34
N VAL A 11 5.12 -0.02 -1.08
CA VAL A 11 4.29 0.58 -2.13
C VAL A 11 4.17 2.08 -1.95
N ALA A 12 4.20 2.77 -3.08
CA ALA A 12 3.74 4.16 -3.16
C ALA A 12 2.30 4.14 -3.70
N TYR A 13 1.38 4.82 -3.04
CA TYR A 13 -0.02 4.94 -3.44
C TYR A 13 -0.58 6.32 -3.09
N THR A 14 -1.68 6.67 -3.75
CA THR A 14 -2.49 7.82 -3.41
C THR A 14 -3.93 7.36 -3.34
N LEU A 15 -4.56 7.53 -2.19
CA LEU A 15 -5.96 7.23 -1.96
C LEU A 15 -6.77 8.51 -2.05
N THR A 16 -7.72 8.53 -2.98
CA THR A 16 -8.64 9.64 -3.16
C THR A 16 -10.08 9.20 -2.89
N VAL A 17 -10.82 10.02 -2.14
CA VAL A 17 -12.27 9.89 -1.92
C VAL A 17 -12.88 11.25 -2.21
N ASP A 18 -13.94 11.30 -3.01
CA ASP A 18 -14.59 12.55 -3.44
C ASP A 18 -13.60 13.58 -4.02
N ASN A 19 -12.61 13.12 -4.81
CA ASN A 19 -11.51 13.91 -5.38
C ASN A 19 -10.58 14.59 -4.35
N GLN A 20 -10.66 14.22 -3.08
CA GLN A 20 -9.73 14.66 -2.05
C GLN A 20 -8.73 13.55 -1.75
N VAL A 21 -7.45 13.90 -1.66
CA VAL A 21 -6.41 12.97 -1.20
C VAL A 21 -6.60 12.79 0.30
N ILE A 22 -6.99 11.57 0.70
CA ILE A 22 -7.21 11.23 2.10
C ILE A 22 -6.04 10.44 2.69
N ASP A 23 -5.22 9.82 1.83
CA ASP A 23 -4.01 9.11 2.24
C ASP A 23 -3.00 9.04 1.09
N GLN A 24 -1.72 9.05 1.41
CA GLN A 24 -0.63 9.02 0.43
C GLN A 24 0.65 8.43 1.02
N ALA A 25 1.24 7.49 0.29
CA ALA A 25 2.61 7.03 0.50
C ALA A 25 3.42 7.30 -0.78
N ASP A 26 4.55 7.98 -0.65
CA ASP A 26 5.41 8.34 -1.78
C ASP A 26 6.67 7.46 -1.84
N LYS A 27 7.58 7.76 -2.78
CA LYS A 27 8.82 6.99 -2.94
C LYS A 27 9.85 7.28 -1.86
N GLU A 28 9.73 8.40 -1.16
CA GLU A 28 10.65 8.80 -0.09
C GLU A 28 10.23 8.16 1.24
N ASN A 29 8.92 7.96 1.42
CA ASN A 29 8.31 7.27 2.55
C ASN A 29 7.27 6.25 2.04
N PRO A 30 7.73 5.11 1.47
CA PRO A 30 6.82 4.10 0.96
C PRO A 30 6.13 3.37 2.12
N MET A 31 4.87 3.00 1.93
CA MET A 31 4.16 2.17 2.90
C MET A 31 4.70 0.75 2.83
N GLU A 32 5.19 0.24 3.96
CA GLU A 32 5.57 -1.15 4.11
C GLU A 32 4.39 -1.95 4.66
N PHE A 33 4.01 -3.02 3.95
CA PHE A 33 3.00 -3.95 4.44
C PHE A 33 3.39 -5.40 4.18
N ILE A 34 2.85 -6.31 4.99
CA ILE A 34 3.04 -7.75 4.80
C ILE A 34 1.86 -8.28 3.99
N GLN A 35 2.16 -8.74 2.77
CA GLN A 35 1.13 -9.28 1.90
C GLN A 35 0.54 -10.57 2.48
N GLY A 36 -0.77 -10.55 2.78
CA GLY A 36 -1.52 -11.72 3.25
C GLY A 36 -1.60 -11.89 4.77
N VAL A 37 -1.00 -10.98 5.56
CA VAL A 37 -1.07 -10.99 7.04
C VAL A 37 -1.95 -9.84 7.58
N GLY A 38 -2.49 -9.00 6.68
CA GLY A 38 -3.23 -7.77 7.02
C GLY A 38 -2.32 -6.55 7.00
N GLY A 39 -2.89 -5.39 6.65
CA GLY A 39 -2.16 -4.11 6.50
C GLY A 39 -2.62 -3.25 5.32
N MET A 40 -3.31 -3.83 4.34
CA MET A 40 -3.92 -3.13 3.22
C MET A 40 -5.37 -3.62 3.06
N ILE A 41 -6.29 -2.71 2.75
CA ILE A 41 -7.71 -3.07 2.54
C ILE A 41 -7.79 -3.98 1.32
N PRO A 42 -8.47 -5.14 1.41
CA PRO A 42 -8.69 -6.00 0.25
C PRO A 42 -9.52 -5.25 -0.80
N GLY A 43 -9.00 -5.22 -2.04
CA GLY A 43 -9.75 -4.78 -3.21
C GLY A 43 -10.63 -5.89 -3.78
#